data_AF-A0A928H4R1-F1
#
_entry.id   AF-A0A928H4R1-F1
#
_cell.length_a   1.000
_cell.length_b   1.000
_cell.length_c   1.000
_cell.angle_alpha   90.00
_cell.angle_beta   90.00
_cell.angle_gamma   90.00
#
_symmetry.space_group_name_H-M   'P 1'
#
loop_
_entity.id
_entity.type
_entity.pdbx_description
1 polymer ?
#
loop_
_entity_poly.entity_id
_entity_poly.type
_entity_poly.pdbx_seq_one_letter_code
_entity_poly.pdbx_strand_id
1 'polypeptide(L)'
;MEDAEKQAWRKVSQWAPEIEQKKFNAWVVKKAASLWKRDKSKLSKIDDTKKFNDGEKRAEYRDAIYKAIAAMEVNKCPYTGDKLEWEKIGTWKNDDAKAEGKDFKKKFALMPTIDHKNAEPKPDFVICSWIANDAKNDLTQEDFIKLCKTVLTHNGYTVSAPSGISGLSQEN
;
A
#
# COMPACT_ATOMS: atom_id res chain seq x y z
N MET A 1 4.60 -7.88 -19.87
CA MET A 1 3.92 -8.30 -18.63
C MET A 1 4.86 -9.10 -17.75
N GLU A 2 5.43 -10.20 -18.29
CA GLU A 2 6.44 -11.03 -17.62
C GLU A 2 7.65 -10.23 -17.09
N ASP A 3 7.97 -9.11 -17.74
CA ASP A 3 9.07 -8.22 -17.36
C ASP A 3 8.84 -7.50 -16.01
N ALA A 4 7.63 -6.97 -15.76
CA ALA A 4 7.32 -6.25 -14.51
C ALA A 4 7.28 -7.20 -13.31
N GLU A 5 6.74 -8.41 -13.48
CA GLU A 5 6.75 -9.44 -12.45
C GLU A 5 8.18 -9.87 -12.09
N LYS A 6 9.02 -10.15 -13.11
CA LYS A 6 10.43 -10.49 -12.91
C LYS A 6 11.19 -9.36 -12.23
N GLN A 7 10.97 -8.11 -12.65
CA GLN A 7 11.61 -6.95 -12.04
C GLN A 7 11.16 -6.73 -10.59
N ALA A 8 9.86 -6.86 -10.31
CA ALA A 8 9.32 -6.78 -8.96
C ALA A 8 9.94 -7.85 -8.05
N TRP A 9 10.00 -9.10 -8.53
CA TRP A 9 10.63 -10.19 -7.79
C TRP A 9 12.11 -9.92 -7.52
N ARG A 10 12.88 -9.51 -8.55
CA ARG A 10 14.31 -9.19 -8.41
C ARG A 10 14.56 -8.15 -7.32
N LYS A 11 13.72 -7.12 -7.24
CA LYS A 11 13.82 -6.08 -6.19
C LYS A 11 13.52 -6.66 -4.81
N VAL A 12 12.40 -7.36 -4.66
CA VAL A 12 12.01 -7.95 -3.37
C VAL A 12 13.03 -8.98 -2.88
N SER A 13 13.57 -9.83 -3.76
CA SER A 13 14.62 -10.79 -3.40
C SER A 13 15.92 -10.12 -2.97
N GLN A 14 16.22 -8.91 -3.46
CA GLN A 14 17.37 -8.14 -3.00
C GLN A 14 17.12 -7.51 -1.62
N TRP A 15 15.88 -7.08 -1.35
CA TRP A 15 15.53 -6.41 -0.10
C TRP A 15 15.27 -7.36 1.06
N ALA A 16 14.76 -8.56 0.76
CA ALA A 16 14.47 -9.62 1.72
C ALA A 16 14.84 -10.98 1.08
N PRO A 17 16.12 -11.38 1.08
CA PRO A 17 16.58 -12.62 0.43
C PRO A 17 16.00 -13.89 1.05
N GLU A 18 15.52 -13.80 2.29
CA GLU A 18 14.91 -14.92 3.02
C GLU A 18 13.53 -15.32 2.46
N ILE A 19 12.91 -14.43 1.67
CA ILE A 19 11.57 -14.67 1.17
C ILE A 19 11.61 -15.60 -0.05
N GLU A 20 10.65 -16.52 -0.12
CA GLU A 20 10.46 -17.35 -1.30
C GLU A 20 9.58 -16.64 -2.33
N GLN A 21 9.92 -16.75 -3.63
CA GLN A 21 9.11 -16.20 -4.73
C GLN A 21 7.66 -16.68 -4.67
N LYS A 22 7.44 -17.93 -4.25
CA LYS A 22 6.09 -18.49 -4.06
C LYS A 22 5.27 -17.72 -3.02
N LYS A 23 5.88 -17.31 -1.90
CA LYS A 23 5.21 -16.51 -0.85
C LYS A 23 4.90 -15.11 -1.36
N PHE A 24 5.85 -14.50 -2.08
CA PHE A 24 5.65 -13.22 -2.75
C PHE A 24 4.48 -13.24 -3.73
N ASN A 25 4.45 -14.21 -4.65
CA ASN A 25 3.37 -14.35 -5.64
C ASN A 25 2.02 -14.61 -4.96
N ALA A 26 1.99 -15.46 -3.92
CA ALA A 26 0.78 -15.71 -3.15
C ALA A 26 0.26 -14.43 -2.44
N TRP A 27 1.16 -13.58 -1.93
CA TRP A 27 0.81 -12.29 -1.35
C TRP A 27 0.21 -11.35 -2.40
N VAL A 28 0.82 -11.23 -3.59
CA VAL A 28 0.30 -10.39 -4.69
C VAL A 28 -1.10 -10.85 -5.10
N VAL A 29 -1.31 -12.16 -5.30
CA VAL A 29 -2.62 -12.72 -5.66
C VAL A 29 -3.69 -12.40 -4.60
N LYS A 30 -3.37 -12.59 -3.31
CA LYS A 30 -4.30 -12.30 -2.21
C LYS A 30 -4.65 -10.81 -2.14
N LYS A 31 -3.65 -9.94 -2.29
CA LYS A 31 -3.86 -8.49 -2.26
C LYS A 31 -4.69 -8.00 -3.45
N ALA A 32 -4.40 -8.47 -4.67
CA ALA A 32 -5.18 -8.16 -5.85
C ALA A 32 -6.66 -8.55 -5.69
N ALA A 33 -6.94 -9.75 -5.17
CA ALA A 33 -8.30 -10.21 -4.91
C ALA A 33 -9.02 -9.35 -3.86
N SER A 34 -8.33 -8.98 -2.77
CA SER A 34 -8.89 -8.15 -1.71
C SER A 34 -9.20 -6.72 -2.18
N LEU A 35 -8.28 -6.10 -2.92
CA LEU A 35 -8.43 -4.76 -3.47
C LEU A 35 -9.58 -4.73 -4.49
N TRP A 36 -9.61 -5.70 -5.42
CA TRP A 36 -10.72 -5.79 -6.37
C TRP A 36 -12.07 -5.96 -5.68
N LYS A 37 -12.15 -6.81 -4.64
CA LYS A 37 -13.40 -6.98 -3.88
C LYS A 37 -13.88 -5.66 -3.28
N ARG A 38 -12.97 -4.87 -2.71
CA ARG A 38 -13.27 -3.54 -2.14
C ARG A 38 -13.78 -2.59 -3.22
N ASP A 39 -13.08 -2.52 -4.34
CA ASP A 39 -13.36 -1.56 -5.40
C ASP A 39 -14.62 -1.92 -6.18
N LYS A 40 -14.86 -3.22 -6.43
CA LYS A 40 -16.12 -3.73 -6.97
C LYS A 40 -17.30 -3.31 -6.10
N SER A 41 -17.18 -3.38 -4.77
CA SER A 41 -18.24 -2.93 -3.88
C SER A 41 -18.51 -1.43 -3.98
N LYS A 42 -17.51 -0.60 -4.25
CA LYS A 42 -17.70 0.84 -4.49
C LYS A 42 -18.37 1.07 -5.86
N LEU A 43 -17.88 0.39 -6.90
CA LEU A 43 -18.40 0.50 -8.27
C LEU A 43 -19.86 0.05 -8.38
N SER A 44 -20.24 -1.06 -7.74
CA SER A 44 -21.63 -1.54 -7.73
C SER A 44 -22.59 -0.62 -6.98
N LYS A 45 -22.11 0.29 -6.14
CA LYS A 45 -22.96 1.35 -5.54
C LYS A 45 -23.18 2.53 -6.49
N ILE A 46 -22.29 2.72 -7.46
CA ILE A 46 -22.38 3.78 -8.47
C ILE A 46 -23.23 3.30 -9.64
N ASP A 47 -23.03 2.06 -10.08
CA ASP A 47 -23.75 1.43 -11.17
C ASP A 47 -23.83 -0.09 -10.90
N ASP A 48 -25.00 -0.55 -10.45
CA ASP A 48 -25.27 -1.95 -10.13
C ASP A 48 -25.57 -2.80 -11.38
N THR A 49 -25.83 -2.18 -12.53
CA THR A 49 -26.08 -2.86 -13.80
C THR A 49 -24.78 -3.34 -14.46
N LYS A 50 -23.65 -2.73 -14.08
CA LYS A 50 -22.34 -3.03 -14.63
C LYS A 50 -21.85 -4.41 -14.21
N LYS A 51 -21.68 -5.28 -15.21
CA LYS A 51 -21.07 -6.60 -15.02
C LYS A 51 -19.55 -6.52 -15.18
N PHE A 52 -18.84 -7.17 -14.27
CA PHE A 52 -17.39 -7.25 -14.29
C PHE A 52 -16.93 -8.70 -14.40
N ASN A 53 -15.91 -8.96 -15.21
CA ASN A 53 -15.19 -10.22 -15.19
C ASN A 53 -14.17 -10.21 -14.05
N ASP A 54 -14.48 -10.94 -12.98
CA ASP A 54 -13.63 -11.00 -11.79
C ASP A 54 -12.23 -11.57 -12.08
N GLY A 55 -12.09 -12.47 -13.06
CA GLY A 55 -10.81 -13.05 -13.44
C GLY A 55 -9.90 -12.01 -14.08
N GLU A 56 -10.41 -11.28 -15.07
CA GLU A 56 -9.70 -10.21 -15.76
C GLU A 56 -9.33 -9.06 -14.79
N LYS A 57 -10.27 -8.65 -13.94
CA LYS A 57 -10.01 -7.58 -12.96
C LYS A 57 -8.96 -7.97 -11.92
N ARG A 58 -8.98 -9.21 -11.44
CA ARG A 58 -7.91 -9.70 -10.55
C ARG A 58 -6.56 -9.76 -11.28
N ALA A 59 -6.53 -10.10 -12.56
CA ALA A 59 -5.29 -10.05 -13.36
C ALA A 59 -4.77 -8.62 -13.51
N GLU A 60 -5.63 -7.68 -13.87
CA GLU A 60 -5.30 -6.25 -13.97
C GLU A 60 -4.71 -5.69 -12.66
N TYR A 61 -5.29 -6.07 -11.51
CA TYR A 61 -4.80 -5.63 -10.21
C TYR A 61 -3.44 -6.26 -9.86
N ARG A 62 -3.20 -7.53 -10.21
CA ARG A 62 -1.88 -8.16 -10.04
C ARG A 62 -0.83 -7.42 -10.85
N ASP A 63 -1.13 -7.11 -12.11
CA ASP A 63 -0.21 -6.37 -12.99
C ASP A 63 0.12 -4.99 -12.43
N ALA A 64 -0.89 -4.27 -11.94
CA ALA A 64 -0.70 -2.98 -11.31
C ALA A 64 0.16 -3.06 -10.03
N ILE A 65 -0.02 -4.10 -9.21
CA ILE A 65 0.83 -4.33 -8.02
C ILE A 65 2.27 -4.61 -8.44
N TYR A 66 2.51 -5.48 -9.43
CA TYR A 66 3.86 -5.75 -9.92
C TYR A 66 4.51 -4.48 -10.48
N LYS A 67 3.79 -3.68 -11.25
CA LYS A 67 4.27 -2.38 -11.75
C LYS A 67 4.62 -1.42 -10.61
N ALA A 68 3.78 -1.34 -9.57
CA ALA A 68 4.05 -0.49 -8.41
C ALA A 68 5.35 -0.89 -7.70
N ILE A 69 5.57 -2.19 -7.49
CA ILE A 69 6.82 -2.71 -6.88
C ILE A 69 8.02 -2.47 -7.81
N ALA A 70 7.87 -2.75 -9.10
CA ALA A 70 8.90 -2.53 -10.10
C ALA A 70 9.29 -1.05 -10.22
N ALA A 71 8.38 -0.12 -9.96
CA ALA A 71 8.64 1.32 -9.96
C ALA A 71 9.35 1.83 -8.69
N MET A 72 9.31 1.10 -7.56
CA MET A 72 9.96 1.53 -6.33
C MET A 72 11.48 1.61 -6.48
N GLU A 73 12.07 2.79 -6.36
CA GLU A 73 13.53 2.95 -6.44
C GLU A 73 14.25 2.35 -5.23
N VAL A 74 13.65 2.50 -4.05
CA VAL A 74 14.20 2.05 -2.76
C VAL A 74 13.14 1.31 -1.95
N ASN A 75 13.57 0.43 -1.06
CA ASN A 75 12.70 -0.27 -0.12
C ASN A 75 12.25 0.65 1.03
N LYS A 76 11.45 1.67 0.75
CA LYS A 76 10.93 2.59 1.76
C LYS A 76 9.45 2.88 1.55
N CYS A 77 8.75 3.08 2.66
CA CYS A 77 7.39 3.59 2.67
C CYS A 77 7.38 5.03 2.10
N PRO A 78 6.54 5.34 1.11
CA PRO A 78 6.47 6.68 0.50
C PRO A 78 5.96 7.74 1.49
N TYR A 79 5.20 7.35 2.51
CA TYR A 79 4.57 8.26 3.45
C TYR A 79 5.46 8.61 4.64
N THR A 80 6.31 7.68 5.07
CA THR A 80 7.10 7.84 6.31
C THR A 80 8.61 7.73 6.08
N GLY A 81 9.06 7.16 4.96
CA GLY A 81 10.47 6.89 4.69
C GLY A 81 11.02 5.64 5.39
N ASP A 82 10.21 4.94 6.19
CA ASP A 82 10.63 3.71 6.89
C ASP A 82 10.90 2.56 5.93
N LYS A 83 11.88 1.72 6.26
CA LYS A 83 12.17 0.51 5.48
C LYS A 83 11.02 -0.50 5.60
N LEU A 84 10.54 -1.06 4.49
CA LEU A 84 9.50 -2.09 4.54
C LEU A 84 10.09 -3.47 4.85
N GLU A 85 9.39 -4.21 5.69
CA GLU A 85 9.75 -5.54 6.18
C GLU A 85 9.08 -6.63 5.31
N TRP A 86 9.62 -6.84 4.11
CA TRP A 86 9.08 -7.79 3.14
C TRP A 86 9.09 -9.24 3.65
N GLU A 87 10.02 -9.60 4.52
CA GLU A 87 10.10 -10.90 5.18
C GLU A 87 8.87 -11.23 6.04
N LYS A 88 8.07 -10.23 6.41
CA LYS A 88 6.83 -10.43 7.19
C LYS A 88 5.63 -10.80 6.33
N ILE A 89 5.71 -10.73 5.00
CA ILE A 89 4.54 -11.09 4.19
C ILE A 89 4.24 -12.58 4.29
N GLY A 90 2.96 -12.89 4.48
CA GLY A 90 2.50 -14.27 4.62
C GLY A 90 2.83 -14.94 5.96
N THR A 91 3.46 -14.25 6.90
CA THR A 91 3.72 -14.77 8.26
C THR A 91 2.63 -14.39 9.27
N TRP A 92 1.67 -13.56 8.87
CA TRP A 92 0.51 -13.21 9.68
C TRP A 92 -0.35 -14.44 10.01
N LYS A 93 -0.51 -14.72 11.31
CA LYS A 93 -1.37 -15.78 11.85
C LYS A 93 -2.57 -15.15 12.56
N ASN A 94 -3.77 -15.51 12.12
CA ASN A 94 -5.00 -14.96 12.69
C ASN A 94 -5.23 -15.38 14.14
N ASP A 95 -4.76 -16.58 14.52
CA ASP A 95 -4.93 -17.09 15.89
C ASP A 95 -4.07 -16.29 16.88
N ASP A 96 -2.80 -16.05 16.53
CA ASP A 96 -1.90 -15.18 17.29
C ASP A 96 -2.46 -13.74 17.38
N ALA A 97 -3.02 -13.22 16.28
CA ALA A 97 -3.65 -11.90 16.29
C ALA A 97 -4.87 -11.81 17.21
N LYS A 98 -5.63 -12.90 17.38
CA LYS A 98 -6.76 -12.96 18.32
C LYS A 98 -6.27 -13.07 19.77
N ALA A 99 -5.20 -13.81 20.00
CA ALA A 99 -4.65 -14.05 21.35
C ALA A 99 -3.89 -12.83 21.90
N GLU A 100 -3.01 -12.24 21.11
CA GLU A 100 -2.10 -11.15 21.51
C GLU A 100 -2.63 -9.74 21.15
N GLY A 101 -3.68 -9.65 20.33
CA GLY A 101 -4.40 -8.41 20.05
C GLY A 101 -3.53 -7.29 19.47
N LYS A 102 -3.50 -6.14 20.14
CA LYS A 102 -2.86 -4.90 19.64
C LYS A 102 -1.35 -5.03 19.54
N ASP A 103 -0.70 -5.77 20.45
CA ASP A 103 0.76 -5.88 20.46
C ASP A 103 1.27 -6.77 19.33
N PHE A 104 0.49 -7.77 18.93
CA PHE A 104 0.77 -8.54 17.73
C PHE A 104 0.70 -7.67 16.47
N LYS A 105 -0.31 -6.82 16.33
CA LYS A 105 -0.44 -5.90 15.19
C LYS A 105 0.78 -4.99 15.03
N LYS A 106 1.34 -4.49 16.13
CA LYS A 106 2.54 -3.63 16.11
C LYS A 106 3.76 -4.34 15.49
N LYS A 107 3.89 -5.67 15.68
CA LYS A 107 4.99 -6.46 15.08
C LYS A 107 4.96 -6.50 13.56
N PHE A 108 3.86 -6.08 12.93
CA PHE A 108 3.67 -6.02 11.48
C PHE A 108 3.50 -4.58 10.96
N ALA A 109 3.81 -3.57 11.78
CA ALA A 109 3.62 -2.17 11.42
C ALA A 109 4.29 -1.79 10.10
N LEU A 110 5.52 -2.27 9.86
CA LEU A 110 6.29 -2.00 8.63
C LEU A 110 6.16 -3.11 7.57
N MET A 111 5.27 -4.09 7.77
CA MET A 111 4.95 -5.07 6.73
C MET A 111 4.38 -4.32 5.51
N PRO A 112 4.86 -4.63 4.28
CA PRO A 112 4.35 -3.97 3.09
C PRO A 112 2.87 -4.30 2.86
N THR A 113 2.13 -3.27 2.49
CA THR A 113 0.77 -3.33 1.98
C THR A 113 0.65 -2.45 0.74
N ILE A 114 -0.53 -2.48 0.12
CA ILE A 114 -0.84 -1.69 -1.07
C ILE A 114 -1.88 -0.66 -0.68
N ASP A 115 -1.61 0.59 -1.02
CA ASP A 115 -2.57 1.69 -0.98
C ASP A 115 -2.88 2.15 -2.41
N HIS A 116 -4.06 2.74 -2.59
CA HIS A 116 -4.39 3.47 -3.79
C HIS A 116 -3.78 4.88 -3.74
N LYS A 117 -3.18 5.34 -4.83
CA LYS A 117 -2.69 6.73 -4.88
C LYS A 117 -3.83 7.75 -4.76
N ASN A 118 -4.98 7.43 -5.35
CA ASN A 118 -6.18 8.24 -5.38
C ASN A 118 -7.37 7.47 -4.81
N ALA A 119 -8.38 8.16 -4.27
CA ALA A 119 -9.55 7.51 -3.65
C ALA A 119 -10.45 6.72 -4.64
N GLU A 120 -10.20 6.89 -5.94
CA GLU A 120 -10.96 6.25 -7.01
C GLU A 120 -10.73 4.73 -7.06
N PRO A 121 -11.77 3.93 -7.41
CA PRO A 121 -11.67 2.47 -7.53
C PRO A 121 -10.95 2.06 -8.83
N LYS A 122 -9.68 2.46 -8.98
CA LYS A 122 -8.81 2.20 -10.12
C LYS A 122 -7.50 1.56 -9.66
N PRO A 123 -6.88 0.65 -10.44
CA PRO A 123 -5.66 -0.02 -10.05
C PRO A 123 -4.42 0.85 -10.26
N ASP A 124 -4.33 1.96 -9.52
CA ASP A 124 -3.15 2.83 -9.42
C ASP A 124 -2.65 2.82 -7.98
N PHE A 125 -1.53 2.13 -7.78
CA PHE A 125 -1.09 1.68 -6.47
C PHE A 125 0.25 2.25 -6.06
N VAL A 126 0.44 2.31 -4.74
CA VAL A 126 1.73 2.49 -4.11
C VAL A 126 1.92 1.44 -3.02
N ILE A 127 3.17 0.99 -2.83
CA ILE A 127 3.51 0.06 -1.76
C ILE A 127 3.94 0.88 -0.54
N CYS A 128 3.27 0.67 0.59
CA CYS A 128 3.51 1.41 1.82
C CYS A 128 3.51 0.48 3.04
N SER A 129 3.90 0.99 4.20
CA SER A 129 3.81 0.25 5.45
C SER A 129 2.36 0.08 5.87
N TRP A 130 2.04 -1.04 6.51
CA TRP A 130 0.69 -1.28 7.00
C TRP A 130 0.24 -0.19 7.96
N ILE A 131 1.10 0.23 8.90
CA ILE A 131 0.72 1.27 9.87
C ILE A 131 0.40 2.61 9.20
N ALA A 132 1.17 3.01 8.17
CA ALA A 132 0.91 4.25 7.44
C ALA A 132 -0.41 4.16 6.67
N ASN A 133 -0.68 3.02 6.03
CA ASN A 133 -1.95 2.78 5.34
C ASN A 133 -3.15 2.79 6.29
N ASP A 134 -3.02 2.18 7.47
CA ASP A 134 -4.07 2.14 8.49
C ASP A 134 -4.35 3.54 9.08
N ALA A 135 -3.29 4.33 9.30
CA ALA A 135 -3.39 5.70 9.78
C ALA A 135 -3.94 6.68 8.73
N LYS A 136 -3.51 6.55 7.46
CA LYS A 136 -3.99 7.37 6.35
C LYS A 136 -5.46 7.09 6.04
N ASN A 137 -5.85 5.81 6.03
CA ASN A 137 -7.22 5.38 5.75
C ASN A 137 -7.76 6.02 4.45
N ASP A 138 -8.97 6.59 4.47
CA ASP A 138 -9.60 7.22 3.31
C ASP A 138 -9.07 8.65 2.99
N LEU A 139 -8.09 9.17 3.74
CA LEU A 139 -7.50 10.47 3.44
C LEU A 139 -6.68 10.43 2.15
N THR A 140 -6.70 11.54 1.42
CA THR A 140 -5.70 11.80 0.36
C THR A 140 -4.31 11.95 1.00
N GLN A 141 -3.25 11.85 0.20
CA GLN A 141 -1.90 12.10 0.71
C GLN A 141 -1.76 13.54 1.25
N GLU A 142 -2.36 14.51 0.58
CA GLU A 142 -2.35 15.92 1.01
C GLU A 142 -3.08 16.12 2.33
N ASP A 143 -4.29 15.55 2.46
CA ASP A 143 -5.07 15.61 3.71
C ASP A 143 -4.36 14.89 4.86
N PHE A 144 -3.69 13.77 4.58
CA PHE A 144 -2.92 13.05 5.58
C PHE A 144 -1.72 13.89 6.08
N ILE A 145 -0.97 14.52 5.17
CA ILE A 145 0.13 15.42 5.53
C ILE A 145 -0.40 16.63 6.33
N LYS A 146 -1.53 17.21 5.90
CA LYS A 146 -2.19 18.32 6.61
C LYS A 146 -2.57 17.92 8.03
N LEU A 147 -3.17 16.74 8.21
CA LEU A 147 -3.52 16.20 9.52
C LEU A 147 -2.27 16.00 10.39
N CYS A 148 -1.21 15.38 9.85
CA CYS A 148 0.05 15.22 10.57
C CYS A 148 0.63 16.56 11.03
N LYS A 149 0.61 17.58 10.15
CA LYS A 149 1.06 18.94 10.50
C LYS A 149 0.19 19.53 11.62
N THR A 150 -1.13 19.43 11.53
CA THR A 150 -2.04 19.90 12.59
C THR A 150 -1.75 19.23 13.93
N VAL A 151 -1.57 17.92 13.95
CA VAL A 151 -1.25 17.16 15.18
C VAL A 151 0.08 17.63 15.78
N LEU A 152 1.12 17.76 14.96
CA LEU A 152 2.44 18.20 15.41
C LEU A 152 2.39 19.63 15.96
N THR A 153 1.78 20.57 15.23
CA THR A 153 1.68 21.97 15.68
C THR A 153 0.84 22.12 16.94
N HIS A 154 -0.25 21.36 17.08
CA HIS A 154 -1.04 21.35 18.32
C HIS A 154 -0.23 20.88 19.54
N ASN A 155 0.73 19.97 19.33
CA ASN A 155 1.62 19.46 20.38
C ASN A 155 2.93 20.27 20.51
N GLY A 156 2.97 21.50 19.98
CA GLY A 156 4.08 22.44 20.18
C GLY A 156 5.30 22.22 19.26
N TYR A 157 5.18 21.35 18.26
CA TYR A 157 6.24 21.15 17.27
C TYR A 157 6.15 22.20 16.15
N THR A 158 7.30 22.74 15.76
CA THR A 158 7.43 23.57 14.55
C THR A 158 7.68 22.66 13.33
N VAL A 159 6.83 22.76 12.32
CA VAL A 159 6.96 21.99 11.07
C VAL A 159 7.20 22.95 9.92
N SER A 160 8.39 22.89 9.33
CA SER A 160 8.76 23.62 8.11
C SER A 160 8.96 22.65 6.96
N ALA A 161 8.40 22.99 5.79
CA ALA A 161 8.75 22.27 4.56
C ALA A 161 10.25 22.48 4.26
N PRO A 162 10.95 21.49 3.69
CA PRO A 162 12.31 21.69 3.22
C PRO A 162 12.34 22.84 2.21
N SER A 163 13.26 23.79 2.37
CA SER A 163 13.51 24.85 1.40
C SER A 163 13.94 24.21 0.07
N GLY A 164 13.02 24.06 -0.88
CA GLY A 164 13.31 23.51 -2.20
C GLY A 164 12.23 22.68 -2.90
N ILE A 165 11.06 22.42 -2.30
CA ILE A 165 9.97 21.69 -2.98
C ILE A 165 8.89 22.69 -3.43
N SER A 166 9.17 23.42 -4.51
CA SER A 166 8.16 24.17 -5.26
C SER A 166 7.41 23.19 -6.17
N GLY A 167 6.29 22.63 -5.71
CA GLY A 167 5.57 21.64 -6.54
C GLY A 167 4.21 21.17 -6.08
N LEU A 168 3.63 21.73 -5.01
CA LEU A 168 2.20 21.55 -4.73
C LEU A 168 1.54 22.90 -5.01
N SER A 169 1.31 23.15 -6.30
CA SER A 169 0.47 24.24 -6.77
C SER A 169 -0.92 24.08 -6.16
N GLN A 170 -1.28 25.08 -5.35
CA GLN A 170 -2.68 25.37 -5.04
C GLN A 170 -3.38 25.68 -6.36
N GLU A 171 -4.40 24.89 -6.71
CA GLU A 171 -5.42 25.35 -7.66
C GLU A 171 -6.65 25.80 -6.87
N ASN A 172 -7.10 27.00 -7.22
CA ASN A 172 -8.24 27.73 -6.69
C ASN A 172 -9.58 27.10 -7.10
#